data_AF-A0AA39PPS7-F1
#
_entry.id   AF-A0AA39PPS7-F1
#
_cell.length_a   1.000
_cell.length_b   1.000
_cell.length_c   1.000
_cell.angle_alpha   90.00
_cell.angle_beta   90.00
_cell.angle_gamma   90.00
#
_symmetry.space_group_name_H-M   'P 1'
#
loop_
_entity.id
_entity.type
_entity.pdbx_description
1 polymer ?
#
loop_
_entity_poly.entity_id
_entity_poly.type
_entity_poly.pdbx_seq_one_letter_code
_entity_poly.pdbx_strand_id
1 'polypeptide(L)'
;MLHTAVYSNADATSVKRGVRMINQRKQVLIQDEITSTAGIQWRMHTNATVTTNGASATLVRDGKTMQVSILSPSGATFSTSEAKRFDTDPTPPAPDQENPGITVLIIALNAGTQNIQVLFNPQWDDGTQFKTPSGVALDDWSLTSHN
;
A
#
# COMPACT_ATOMS: atom_id res chain seq x y z
N MET A 1 -0.41 -14.99 7.10
CA MET A 1 -1.85 -15.32 7.22
C MET A 1 -2.48 -15.16 5.84
N LEU A 2 -2.96 -16.24 5.25
CA LEU A 2 -3.58 -16.27 3.92
C LEU A 2 -5.03 -15.75 4.03
N HIS A 3 -5.41 -14.74 3.23
CA HIS A 3 -6.73 -14.08 3.32
C HIS A 3 -7.67 -14.44 2.15
N THR A 4 -7.45 -15.58 1.46
CA THR A 4 -8.23 -15.96 0.27
C THR A 4 -9.74 -16.08 0.53
N ALA A 5 -10.17 -16.47 1.74
CA ALA A 5 -11.58 -16.67 2.07
C ALA A 5 -12.44 -15.40 2.02
N VAL A 6 -11.84 -14.21 2.20
CA VAL A 6 -12.57 -12.93 2.12
C VAL A 6 -12.81 -12.51 0.65
N TYR A 7 -12.06 -13.10 -0.28
CA TYR A 7 -12.14 -12.87 -1.71
C TYR A 7 -12.77 -14.05 -2.46
N SER A 8 -13.43 -14.99 -1.77
CA SER A 8 -13.96 -16.20 -2.39
C SER A 8 -15.03 -15.96 -3.46
N ASN A 9 -15.62 -14.76 -3.49
CA ASN A 9 -16.56 -14.28 -4.51
C ASN A 9 -15.93 -13.22 -5.45
N ALA A 10 -14.61 -13.08 -5.42
CA ALA A 10 -13.84 -12.10 -6.18
C ALA A 10 -12.84 -12.79 -7.11
N ASP A 11 -12.36 -12.02 -8.09
CA ASP A 11 -11.39 -12.47 -9.10
C ASP A 11 -10.00 -12.86 -8.51
N ALA A 12 -9.80 -12.78 -7.20
CA ALA A 12 -8.53 -13.10 -6.54
C ALA A 12 -8.46 -14.55 -6.06
N THR A 13 -7.45 -15.29 -6.50
CA THR A 13 -7.24 -16.71 -6.15
C THR A 13 -6.25 -16.89 -4.99
N SER A 14 -5.41 -15.89 -4.72
CA SER A 14 -4.51 -15.87 -3.56
C SER A 14 -4.23 -14.43 -3.14
N VAL A 15 -4.29 -14.16 -1.83
CA VAL A 15 -3.92 -12.87 -1.25
C VAL A 15 -3.20 -13.09 0.07
N LYS A 16 -1.97 -12.60 0.16
CA LYS A 16 -1.16 -12.56 1.39
C LYS A 16 -0.68 -11.14 1.62
N ARG A 17 -0.74 -10.68 2.87
CA ARG A 17 -0.14 -9.43 3.33
C ARG A 17 0.85 -9.72 4.44
N GLY A 18 2.04 -9.15 4.33
CA GLY A 18 3.01 -9.03 5.39
C GLY A 18 3.24 -7.56 5.75
N VAL A 19 3.45 -7.31 7.05
CA VAL A 19 3.86 -6.01 7.56
C VAL A 19 5.11 -6.21 8.41
N ARG A 20 6.17 -5.46 8.14
CA ARG A 20 7.42 -5.54 8.86
C ARG A 20 7.93 -4.15 9.26
N MET A 21 8.27 -3.99 10.52
CA MET A 21 9.07 -2.86 10.98
C MET A 21 10.55 -3.20 10.78
N ILE A 22 11.28 -2.35 10.07
CA ILE A 22 12.72 -2.51 9.79
C ILE A 22 13.50 -1.32 10.34
N ASN A 23 14.84 -1.41 10.27
CA ASN A 23 15.74 -0.32 10.66
C ASN A 23 15.42 0.23 12.06
N GLN A 24 15.44 -0.67 13.06
CA GLN A 24 15.10 -0.32 14.46
C GLN A 24 13.68 0.28 14.61
N ARG A 25 12.73 -0.21 13.81
CA ARG A 25 11.31 0.24 13.78
C ARG A 25 11.12 1.69 13.31
N LYS A 26 12.08 2.21 12.54
CA LYS A 26 12.01 3.55 11.95
C LYS A 26 11.46 3.57 10.53
N GLN A 27 11.20 2.40 9.95
CA GLN A 27 10.57 2.23 8.65
C GLN A 27 9.57 1.07 8.72
N VAL A 28 8.55 1.12 7.88
CA VAL A 28 7.57 0.03 7.73
C VAL A 28 7.58 -0.45 6.29
N LEU A 29 7.75 -1.75 6.09
CA LEU A 29 7.52 -2.43 4.82
C LEU A 29 6.15 -3.09 4.87
N ILE A 30 5.32 -2.82 3.87
CA ILE A 30 4.13 -3.61 3.57
C ILE A 30 4.42 -4.39 2.30
N GLN A 31 4.23 -5.70 2.33
CA GLN A 31 4.33 -6.56 1.15
C GLN A 31 3.01 -7.30 0.93
N ASP A 32 2.47 -7.19 -0.27
CA ASP A 32 1.30 -7.94 -0.71
C ASP A 32 1.67 -8.88 -1.86
N GLU A 33 1.37 -10.17 -1.70
CA GLU A 33 1.49 -11.17 -2.76
C GLU A 33 0.09 -11.60 -3.16
N ILE A 34 -0.30 -11.24 -4.39
CA ILE A 34 -1.66 -11.35 -4.88
C ILE A 34 -1.64 -12.07 -6.22
N THR A 35 -2.52 -13.06 -6.41
CA THR A 35 -2.86 -13.60 -7.73
C THR A 35 -4.33 -13.32 -8.01
N SER A 36 -4.61 -12.67 -9.13
CA SER A 36 -5.96 -12.25 -9.53
C SER A 36 -6.20 -12.39 -11.02
N THR A 37 -7.41 -12.75 -11.43
CA THR A 37 -7.86 -12.77 -12.83
C THR A 37 -8.35 -11.41 -13.32
N ALA A 38 -8.55 -10.44 -12.42
CA ALA A 38 -8.89 -9.06 -12.74
C ALA A 38 -7.83 -8.08 -12.21
N GLY A 39 -7.85 -6.84 -12.74
CA GLY A 39 -7.03 -5.75 -12.23
C GLY A 39 -7.27 -5.48 -10.74
N ILE A 40 -6.23 -5.04 -10.04
CA ILE A 40 -6.26 -4.82 -8.60
C ILE A 40 -5.87 -3.37 -8.26
N GLN A 41 -6.34 -2.89 -7.11
CA GLN A 41 -5.87 -1.64 -6.51
C GLN A 41 -5.36 -1.89 -5.10
N TRP A 42 -4.12 -1.51 -4.83
CA TRP A 42 -3.65 -1.26 -3.48
C TRP A 42 -4.10 0.14 -3.07
N ARG A 43 -4.76 0.29 -1.93
CA ARG A 43 -5.34 1.56 -1.47
C ARG A 43 -4.96 1.83 -0.02
N MET A 44 -4.56 3.07 0.27
CA MET A 44 -4.33 3.56 1.63
C MET A 44 -5.04 4.90 1.82
N HIS A 45 -5.87 4.99 2.85
CA HIS A 45 -6.56 6.22 3.22
C HIS A 45 -5.67 7.05 4.16
N THR A 46 -5.62 8.36 3.93
CA THR A 46 -4.90 9.30 4.79
C THR A 46 -5.58 10.66 4.79
N ASN A 47 -5.43 11.40 5.89
CA ASN A 47 -5.79 12.82 5.97
C ASN A 47 -4.56 13.74 5.84
N ALA A 48 -3.42 13.19 5.41
CA ALA A 48 -2.26 13.98 5.04
C ALA A 48 -2.45 14.62 3.66
N THR A 49 -1.79 15.76 3.44
CA THR A 49 -1.60 16.28 2.09
C THR A 49 -0.64 15.35 1.35
N VAL A 50 -1.08 14.83 0.19
CA VAL A 50 -0.31 13.86 -0.60
C VAL A 50 0.24 14.52 -1.87
N THR A 51 1.50 14.28 -2.18
CA THR A 51 2.10 14.61 -3.48
C THR A 51 2.75 13.36 -4.05
N THR A 52 2.38 12.95 -5.25
CA THR A 52 2.91 11.74 -5.93
C THR A 52 3.91 12.11 -7.02
N ASN A 53 4.96 11.30 -7.16
CA ASN A 53 5.93 11.38 -8.25
C ASN A 53 6.38 9.96 -8.64
N GLY A 54 5.75 9.40 -9.68
CA GLY A 54 6.04 8.05 -10.14
C GLY A 54 5.87 7.02 -9.02
N ALA A 55 6.94 6.28 -8.71
CA ALA A 55 6.97 5.27 -7.65
C ALA A 55 7.12 5.84 -6.22
N SER A 56 7.10 7.17 -6.05
CA SER A 56 7.23 7.82 -4.74
C SER A 56 6.03 8.71 -4.41
N ALA A 57 5.72 8.83 -3.13
CA ALA A 57 4.73 9.77 -2.60
C ALA A 57 5.25 10.43 -1.32
N THR A 58 4.97 11.72 -1.16
CA THR A 58 5.24 12.49 0.06
C THR A 58 3.91 12.80 0.73
N LEU A 59 3.79 12.41 2.00
CA LEU A 59 2.64 12.65 2.84
C LEU A 59 3.04 13.65 3.94
N VAL A 60 2.33 14.76 4.04
CA VAL A 60 2.58 15.79 5.07
C VAL A 60 1.34 15.98 5.94
N ARG A 61 1.52 15.89 7.26
CA ARG A 61 0.47 16.13 8.25
C ARG A 61 1.06 16.68 9.54
N ASP A 62 0.45 17.73 10.09
CA ASP A 62 0.81 18.30 11.40
C ASP A 62 2.31 18.62 11.54
N GLY A 63 2.91 19.14 10.46
CA GLY A 63 4.35 19.45 10.38
C GLY A 63 5.27 18.23 10.30
N LYS A 64 4.73 17.01 10.19
CA LYS A 64 5.48 15.76 10.01
C LYS A 64 5.37 15.28 8.56
N THR A 65 6.48 14.71 8.08
CA THR A 65 6.60 14.24 6.71
C THR A 65 6.85 12.74 6.69
N MET A 66 6.24 12.04 5.75
CA MET A 66 6.49 10.63 5.45
C MET A 66 6.76 10.50 3.96
N GLN A 67 7.88 9.87 3.62
CA GLN A 67 8.15 9.44 2.25
C GLN A 67 7.71 7.99 2.10
N VAL A 68 7.00 7.70 1.01
CA VAL A 68 6.49 6.37 0.68
C VAL A 68 7.02 6.00 -0.70
N SER A 69 7.53 4.78 -0.84
CA SER A 69 8.11 4.31 -2.10
C SER A 69 7.59 2.92 -2.47
N ILE A 70 7.29 2.72 -3.75
CA ILE A 70 7.04 1.40 -4.33
C ILE A 70 8.41 0.79 -4.66
N LEU A 71 8.74 -0.33 -4.02
CA LEU A 71 9.94 -1.11 -4.33
C LEU A 71 9.67 -2.17 -5.41
N SER A 72 8.44 -2.67 -5.47
CA SER A 72 7.98 -3.67 -6.42
C SER A 72 6.47 -3.52 -6.65
N PRO A 73 5.95 -3.84 -7.85
CA PRO A 73 6.70 -4.16 -9.06
C PRO A 73 7.34 -2.91 -9.68
N SER A 74 8.41 -3.11 -10.46
CA SER A 74 9.04 -2.01 -11.21
C SER A 74 8.04 -1.37 -12.18
N GLY A 75 8.11 -0.05 -12.33
CA GLY A 75 7.24 0.72 -13.23
C GLY A 75 5.85 1.03 -12.68
N ALA A 76 5.48 0.46 -11.52
CA ALA A 76 4.27 0.88 -10.83
C ALA A 76 4.40 2.32 -10.31
N THR A 77 3.28 3.04 -10.32
CA THR A 77 3.21 4.43 -9.90
C THR A 77 2.08 4.65 -8.90
N PHE A 78 2.23 5.70 -8.10
CA PHE A 78 1.16 6.19 -7.23
C PHE A 78 0.23 7.12 -7.99
N SER A 79 -1.05 7.03 -7.67
CA SER A 79 -2.08 8.03 -7.97
C SER A 79 -2.90 8.34 -6.72
N THR A 80 -3.82 9.30 -6.81
CA THR A 80 -4.72 9.63 -5.71
C THR A 80 -6.17 9.76 -6.16
N SER A 81 -7.10 9.55 -5.22
CA SER A 81 -8.52 9.87 -5.39
C SER A 81 -9.11 10.44 -4.10
N GLU A 82 -10.31 11.02 -4.20
CA GLU A 82 -11.17 11.21 -3.03
C GLU A 82 -11.61 9.86 -2.46
N ALA A 83 -11.93 9.83 -1.16
CA ALA A 83 -12.46 8.64 -0.47
C ALA A 83 -13.96 8.47 -0.72
N LYS A 84 -14.34 8.32 -1.99
CA LYS A 84 -15.71 8.10 -2.45
C LYS A 84 -15.84 6.76 -3.17
N ARG A 85 -17.07 6.23 -3.19
CA ARG A 85 -17.44 5.07 -4.01
C ARG A 85 -17.23 5.38 -5.49
N PHE A 86 -17.05 4.36 -6.31
CA PHE A 86 -17.09 4.56 -7.75
C PHE A 86 -18.53 4.71 -8.24
N ASP A 87 -18.74 5.49 -9.29
CA ASP A 87 -20.05 5.65 -9.92
C ASP A 87 -20.61 4.32 -10.48
N THR A 88 -19.72 3.36 -10.73
CA THR A 88 -20.06 2.00 -11.18
C THR A 88 -20.41 1.04 -10.05
N ASP A 89 -20.23 1.43 -8.78
CA ASP A 89 -20.51 0.55 -7.65
C ASP A 89 -22.03 0.38 -7.46
N PRO A 90 -22.53 -0.82 -7.09
CA PRO A 90 -23.96 -1.06 -6.90
C PRO A 90 -24.59 -0.04 -5.95
N THR A 91 -25.72 0.55 -6.31
CA THR A 91 -26.37 1.59 -5.49
C THR A 91 -26.74 1.06 -4.10
N PRO A 92 -26.28 1.70 -3.01
CA PRO A 92 -26.59 1.28 -1.65
C PRO A 92 -28.05 1.63 -1.30
N PRO A 93 -28.66 0.94 -0.32
CA PRO A 93 -30.03 1.21 0.11
C PRO A 93 -30.21 2.59 0.76
N ALA A 94 -29.14 3.21 1.24
CA ALA A 94 -29.08 4.60 1.69
C ALA A 94 -27.77 5.23 1.19
N PRO A 95 -27.73 6.56 0.97
CA PRO A 95 -26.51 7.24 0.52
C PRO A 95 -25.33 6.98 1.46
N ASP A 96 -24.14 6.80 0.89
CA ASP A 96 -22.91 6.70 1.68
C ASP A 96 -22.67 7.99 2.47
N GLN A 97 -22.20 7.86 3.71
CA GLN A 97 -21.78 9.01 4.49
C GLN A 97 -20.53 9.63 3.85
N GLU A 98 -20.57 10.94 3.61
CA GLU A 98 -19.43 11.69 3.08
C GLU A 98 -18.18 11.55 3.98
N ASN A 99 -17.02 11.45 3.33
CA ASN A 99 -15.72 11.33 4.01
C ASN A 99 -14.73 12.42 3.53
N PRO A 100 -15.04 13.71 3.77
CA PRO A 100 -14.26 14.82 3.27
C PRO A 100 -12.88 14.91 3.94
N GLY A 101 -11.90 15.46 3.23
CA GLY A 101 -10.54 15.65 3.75
C GLY A 101 -9.70 14.38 3.81
N ILE A 102 -10.20 13.26 3.27
CA ILE A 102 -9.44 12.02 3.12
C ILE A 102 -8.97 11.85 1.68
N THR A 103 -7.68 11.67 1.51
CA THR A 103 -7.05 11.26 0.25
C THR A 103 -6.80 9.77 0.28
N VAL A 104 -7.10 9.09 -0.83
CA VAL A 104 -6.74 7.69 -1.04
C VAL A 104 -5.49 7.65 -1.91
N LEU A 105 -4.39 7.11 -1.40
CA LEU A 105 -3.19 6.78 -2.17
C LEU A 105 -3.37 5.41 -2.82
N ILE A 106 -3.16 5.33 -4.14
CA ILE A 106 -3.53 4.19 -4.96
C ILE A 106 -2.33 3.67 -5.75
N ILE A 107 -2.20 2.35 -5.84
CA ILE A 107 -1.41 1.65 -6.87
C ILE A 107 -2.38 0.78 -7.65
N ALA A 108 -2.53 1.02 -8.96
CA ALA A 108 -3.37 0.20 -9.84
C ALA A 108 -2.49 -0.74 -10.65
N LEU A 109 -2.82 -2.03 -10.64
CA LEU A 109 -2.09 -3.08 -11.37
C LEU A 109 -3.07 -3.94 -12.17
N ASN A 110 -2.59 -4.47 -13.28
CA ASN A 110 -3.37 -5.41 -14.09
C ASN A 110 -3.53 -6.77 -13.38
N ALA A 111 -4.42 -7.60 -13.92
CA ALA A 111 -4.53 -9.00 -13.54
C ALA A 111 -3.19 -9.74 -13.62
N GLY A 112 -3.08 -10.84 -12.88
CA GLY A 112 -1.91 -11.70 -12.80
C GLY A 112 -1.41 -11.87 -11.38
N THR A 113 -0.17 -12.34 -11.27
CA THR A 113 0.55 -12.47 -9.99
C THR A 113 1.37 -11.21 -9.74
N GLN A 114 1.04 -10.49 -8.68
CA GLN A 114 1.65 -9.23 -8.27
C GLN A 114 2.36 -9.41 -6.93
N ASN A 115 3.59 -8.89 -6.82
CA ASN A 115 4.29 -8.69 -5.55
C ASN A 115 4.46 -7.18 -5.33
N ILE A 116 3.60 -6.61 -4.49
CA ILE A 116 3.58 -5.18 -4.18
C ILE A 116 4.40 -4.97 -2.92
N GLN A 117 5.48 -4.19 -2.99
CA GLN A 117 6.27 -3.81 -1.82
C GLN A 117 6.25 -2.30 -1.67
N VAL A 118 5.71 -1.83 -0.55
CA VAL A 118 5.58 -0.41 -0.23
C VAL A 118 6.36 -0.12 1.04
N LEU A 119 7.36 0.75 0.92
CA LEU A 119 8.22 1.17 2.02
C LEU A 119 7.81 2.55 2.51
N PHE A 120 7.53 2.64 3.81
CA PHE A 120 7.17 3.86 4.50
C PHE A 120 8.34 4.34 5.35
N ASN A 121 8.77 5.57 5.08
CA ASN A 121 9.88 6.25 5.73
C ASN A 121 9.37 7.53 6.40
N PRO A 122 8.86 7.46 7.65
CA PRO A 122 8.66 8.66 8.46
C PRO A 122 9.97 9.44 8.54
N GLN A 123 9.93 10.75 8.27
CA GLN A 123 11.11 11.60 8.32
C GLN A 123 11.38 11.98 9.78
N TRP A 124 12.43 11.39 10.35
CA TRP A 124 12.82 11.58 11.75
C TRP A 124 13.82 12.72 11.89
N ASP A 125 13.70 13.51 12.97
CA ASP A 125 14.55 14.67 13.27
C ASP A 125 15.89 14.27 13.95
N ASP A 126 16.28 13.00 13.86
CA ASP A 126 17.43 12.42 14.58
C ASP A 126 18.56 11.93 13.64
N GLY A 127 18.52 12.34 12.36
CA GLY A 127 19.53 11.97 11.37
C GLY A 127 19.44 10.53 10.86
N THR A 128 18.31 9.84 11.09
CA THR A 128 18.08 8.47 10.61
C THR A 128 18.43 8.30 9.14
N GLN A 129 19.32 7.35 8.86
CA GLN A 129 19.60 6.88 7.51
C GLN A 129 18.64 5.73 7.17
N PHE A 130 17.85 5.90 6.10
CA PHE A 130 16.88 4.90 5.67
C PHE A 130 17.56 3.75 4.91
N LYS A 131 17.03 2.55 5.08
CA LYS A 131 17.50 1.34 4.40
C LYS A 131 16.43 0.83 3.44
N THR A 132 16.85 0.38 2.27
CA THR A 132 16.01 -0.40 1.36
C THR A 132 16.18 -1.88 1.71
N PRO A 133 15.12 -2.58 2.15
CA PRO A 133 15.23 -4.00 2.46
C PRO A 133 15.38 -4.84 1.18
N SER A 134 15.96 -6.02 1.29
CA SER A 134 15.92 -7.04 0.24
C SER A 134 14.49 -7.56 0.04
N GLY A 135 14.12 -7.89 -1.20
CA GLY A 135 12.85 -8.56 -1.48
C GLY A 135 12.90 -10.03 -1.06
N VAL A 136 12.01 -10.44 -0.16
CA VAL A 136 11.87 -11.82 0.30
C VAL A 136 10.41 -12.24 0.20
N ALA A 137 10.14 -13.41 -0.36
CA ALA A 137 8.78 -13.94 -0.46
C ALA A 137 8.15 -14.09 0.94
N LEU A 138 6.85 -13.83 1.06
CA LEU A 138 6.14 -13.83 2.34
C LEU A 138 6.24 -15.17 3.08
N ASP A 139 6.29 -16.29 2.34
CA ASP A 139 6.43 -17.62 2.95
C ASP A 139 7.83 -17.86 3.55
N ASP A 140 8.83 -17.08 3.12
CA ASP A 140 10.20 -17.10 3.62
C ASP A 140 10.48 -16.01 4.66
N TRP A 141 9.44 -15.30 5.12
CA TRP A 141 9.61 -14.29 6.17
C TRP A 141 10.02 -14.91 7.49
N SER A 142 11.13 -14.43 8.04
CA SER A 142 11.65 -14.80 9.35
C SER A 142 12.00 -13.55 10.16
N LEU A 143 12.34 -13.73 11.43
CA LEU A 143 12.82 -12.63 12.30
C LEU A 143 14.04 -11.90 11.73
N THR A 144 14.78 -12.50 10.81
CA THR A 144 16.04 -11.96 10.27
C THR A 144 16.04 -11.76 8.76
N SER A 145 14.97 -12.11 8.04
CA SER A 145 14.99 -12.13 6.57
C SER A 145 15.14 -10.77 5.86
N HIS A 146 15.13 -9.63 6.59
CA HIS A 146 15.31 -8.28 6.02
C HIS A 146 16.35 -7.47 6.82
N ASN A 147 17.30 -8.16 7.47
CA ASN A 147 18.39 -7.54 8.22
C ASN A 147 19.51 -7.03 7.31
#